data_AF-A0A653NVM3-F1
#
_entry.id   AF-A0A653NVM3-F1
#
_cell.length_a   1.000
_cell.length_b   1.000
_cell.length_c   1.000
_cell.angle_alpha   90.00
_cell.angle_beta   90.00
_cell.angle_gamma   90.00
#
_symmetry.space_group_name_H-M   'P 1'
#
loop_
_entity.id
_entity.type
_entity.pdbx_description
1 polymer ?
#
loop_
_entity_poly.entity_id
_entity_poly.type
_entity_poly.pdbx_seq_one_letter_code
_entity_poly.pdbx_strand_id
1 'polypeptide(L)'
;MFKKKIGVLLLTGLFIASPLFQSPAQASEPSTKQTKYYTEELEHLYPDSDYANNDTMDKAQFLQHSLHLNKTYLYHEGSISSMNDIDFYRFTSSKFDGADGRFSIKLVNVKAGNDFDLYLYNQSGSLVSSSVRTNNQNEIIHMPKIAASTDYYLAVKPKQLLNEEDNMYRIVFDKSIEKGTTKRYGSPATLNSFNEAGSPNSSFDLSSLPQDAVVTGLSLEAEKGSTNAYNYVFTVSSLKGGTVNVPWNGQKVDISSYKTSQVPAKDRFFVSFNATEVPQLIGGRLIKVGVVSIKNLQLTFEYEYNRDLNY
;
A
#
# COMPACT_ATOMS: atom_id res chain seq x y z
N MET A 1 66.23 4.83 79.45
CA MET A 1 67.46 4.01 79.53
C MET A 1 67.33 2.83 78.54
N PHE A 2 68.36 2.01 78.32
CA PHE A 2 68.54 1.18 77.11
C PHE A 2 67.91 -0.24 77.12
N LYS A 3 67.53 -0.74 75.91
CA LYS A 3 67.60 -2.17 75.41
C LYS A 3 66.61 -3.17 76.09
N LYS A 4 66.26 -4.36 75.58
CA LYS A 4 66.38 -5.15 74.29
C LYS A 4 65.30 -6.29 74.35
N LYS A 5 64.93 -7.16 73.39
CA LYS A 5 65.20 -7.51 71.96
C LYS A 5 63.97 -8.37 71.49
N ILE A 6 63.96 -8.90 70.25
CA ILE A 6 63.08 -9.96 69.68
C ILE A 6 61.72 -9.44 69.17
N GLY A 7 61.23 -9.73 67.95
CA GLY A 7 61.90 -10.23 66.73
C GLY A 7 61.34 -11.55 66.16
N VAL A 8 60.63 -11.48 65.02
CA VAL A 8 60.26 -12.61 64.15
C VAL A 8 60.52 -12.23 62.68
N LEU A 9 60.83 -13.22 61.85
CA LEU A 9 61.28 -13.10 60.46
C LEU A 9 60.13 -13.46 59.50
N LEU A 10 59.87 -12.67 58.44
CA LEU A 10 59.05 -13.14 57.31
C LEU A 10 59.89 -14.01 56.38
N LEU A 11 59.29 -15.09 55.88
CA LEU A 11 59.92 -16.00 54.93
C LEU A 11 59.27 -15.90 53.54
N THR A 12 60.09 -15.97 52.50
CA THR A 12 59.68 -16.27 51.11
C THR A 12 59.02 -17.66 51.04
N GLY A 13 58.14 -17.97 50.10
CA GLY A 13 57.85 -17.34 48.81
C GLY A 13 58.14 -18.34 47.69
N LEU A 14 57.10 -18.86 47.04
CA LEU A 14 57.19 -19.86 45.96
C LEU A 14 56.08 -19.63 44.93
N PHE A 15 56.41 -19.72 43.64
CA PHE A 15 55.49 -19.47 42.53
C PHE A 15 54.76 -20.74 42.07
N ILE A 16 53.46 -20.63 41.82
CA ILE A 16 52.72 -21.41 40.81
C ILE A 16 51.80 -20.43 40.08
N ALA A 17 51.64 -20.57 38.76
CA ALA A 17 50.92 -19.61 37.91
C ALA A 17 49.46 -20.01 37.65
N SER A 18 48.63 -19.00 37.34
CA SER A 18 47.27 -19.15 36.79
C SER A 18 47.10 -18.19 35.60
N PRO A 19 46.42 -18.59 34.50
CA PRO A 19 46.33 -17.76 33.29
C PRO A 19 45.34 -16.60 33.42
N LEU A 20 45.57 -15.54 32.64
CA LEU A 20 44.68 -14.38 32.57
C LEU A 20 43.43 -14.68 31.72
N PHE A 21 42.29 -14.11 32.14
CA PHE A 21 41.23 -13.70 31.23
C PHE A 21 40.98 -12.20 31.42
N GLN A 22 41.23 -11.41 30.37
CA GLN A 22 40.82 -10.01 30.31
C GLN A 22 39.56 -9.91 29.44
N SER A 23 38.54 -9.23 29.94
CA SER A 23 37.35 -8.88 29.16
C SER A 23 37.59 -7.53 28.45
N PRO A 24 37.49 -7.44 27.11
CA PRO A 24 37.58 -6.16 26.42
C PRO A 24 36.34 -5.30 26.71
N ALA A 25 36.54 -4.05 27.13
CA ALA A 25 35.46 -3.08 27.18
C ALA A 25 35.04 -2.73 25.74
N GLN A 26 33.74 -2.84 25.44
CA GLN A 26 33.21 -2.56 24.11
C GLN A 26 33.14 -1.05 23.87
N ALA A 27 34.16 -0.50 23.20
CA ALA A 27 34.18 0.90 22.79
C ALA A 27 33.12 1.19 21.72
N SER A 28 32.50 2.36 21.79
CA SER A 28 31.48 2.82 20.83
C SER A 28 32.12 3.52 19.63
N GLU A 29 32.00 2.92 18.45
CA GLU A 29 32.35 3.56 17.16
C GLU A 29 31.10 4.11 16.43
N PRO A 30 31.26 5.10 15.53
CA PRO A 30 30.18 5.99 15.14
C PRO A 30 29.18 5.38 14.16
N SER A 31 27.90 5.73 14.34
CA SER A 31 26.80 5.37 13.43
C SER A 31 26.92 6.10 12.10
N THR A 32 27.55 5.46 11.11
CA THR A 32 27.47 5.85 9.70
C THR A 32 26.20 5.26 9.08
N LYS A 33 25.34 6.12 8.52
CA LYS A 33 24.14 5.68 7.78
C LYS A 33 24.55 5.03 6.47
N GLN A 34 24.75 3.71 6.45
CA GLN A 34 24.90 2.95 5.22
C GLN A 34 23.55 2.41 4.76
N THR A 35 23.13 2.78 3.54
CA THR A 35 21.86 2.37 2.95
C THR A 35 21.84 0.87 2.70
N LYS A 36 21.08 0.11 3.50
CA LYS A 36 20.79 -1.30 3.17
C LYS A 36 19.88 -1.35 1.94
N TYR A 37 20.45 -1.79 0.83
CA TYR A 37 19.66 -2.33 -0.28
C TYR A 37 19.07 -3.68 0.15
N TYR A 38 17.83 -3.96 -0.27
CA TYR A 38 17.17 -5.24 0.01
C TYR A 38 17.67 -6.31 -0.97
N THR A 39 18.67 -7.07 -0.55
CA THR A 39 18.95 -8.41 -1.08
C THR A 39 18.54 -9.43 -0.04
N GLU A 40 17.25 -9.77 -0.02
CA GLU A 40 16.71 -10.90 0.74
C GLU A 40 16.69 -12.10 -0.22
N GLU A 41 17.41 -13.17 0.14
CA GLU A 41 17.55 -14.35 -0.71
C GLU A 41 16.19 -15.05 -0.85
N LEU A 42 15.76 -15.25 -2.10
CA LEU A 42 14.46 -15.83 -2.42
C LEU A 42 14.53 -17.36 -2.32
N GLU A 43 13.57 -17.98 -1.63
CA GLU A 43 13.57 -19.42 -1.36
C GLU A 43 13.00 -20.21 -2.56
N HIS A 44 13.84 -21.05 -3.19
CA HIS A 44 13.50 -21.81 -4.40
C HIS A 44 12.60 -23.02 -4.09
N LEU A 45 11.36 -23.00 -4.60
CA LEU A 45 10.49 -24.19 -4.62
C LEU A 45 10.95 -25.13 -5.75
N TYR A 46 11.50 -26.30 -5.40
CA TYR A 46 11.84 -27.32 -6.40
C TYR A 46 10.60 -27.74 -7.19
N PRO A 47 10.61 -27.62 -8.53
CA PRO A 47 9.40 -27.81 -9.32
C PRO A 47 9.37 -29.24 -9.92
N ASP A 48 8.21 -29.90 -9.94
CA ASP A 48 8.04 -31.34 -10.27
C ASP A 48 8.30 -31.66 -11.75
N SER A 49 9.07 -32.72 -12.03
CA SER A 49 10.07 -32.77 -13.13
C SER A 49 9.59 -32.95 -14.60
N ASP A 50 8.50 -32.32 -15.03
CA ASP A 50 7.88 -32.49 -16.38
C ASP A 50 7.81 -31.17 -17.19
N TYR A 51 8.85 -30.32 -17.11
CA TYR A 51 8.83 -28.91 -17.57
C TYR A 51 8.59 -28.65 -19.06
N ALA A 52 8.98 -29.56 -19.95
CA ALA A 52 9.28 -29.22 -21.34
C ALA A 52 8.08 -29.31 -22.32
N ASN A 53 6.86 -28.94 -21.91
CA ASN A 53 5.67 -29.03 -22.77
C ASN A 53 4.49 -28.13 -22.33
N ASN A 54 4.77 -26.91 -21.89
CA ASN A 54 3.77 -25.90 -21.52
C ASN A 54 3.52 -24.84 -22.63
N ASP A 55 4.05 -25.04 -23.86
CA ASP A 55 3.95 -24.19 -25.07
C ASP A 55 2.53 -23.72 -25.50
N THR A 56 1.50 -24.20 -24.81
CA THR A 56 0.10 -24.15 -25.24
C THR A 56 -0.81 -24.02 -24.03
N MET A 57 -1.85 -23.17 -24.13
CA MET A 57 -2.76 -22.84 -23.01
C MET A 57 -3.47 -24.06 -22.40
N ASP A 58 -3.76 -25.08 -23.21
CA ASP A 58 -4.33 -26.36 -22.79
C ASP A 58 -3.38 -27.25 -21.99
N LYS A 59 -2.06 -26.97 -22.00
CA LYS A 59 -1.02 -27.62 -21.19
C LYS A 59 -0.44 -26.72 -20.10
N ALA A 60 -1.04 -25.56 -19.86
CA ALA A 60 -0.50 -24.53 -18.98
C ALA A 60 -0.23 -25.04 -17.55
N GLN A 61 1.01 -24.89 -17.07
CA GLN A 61 1.42 -25.39 -15.76
C GLN A 61 0.68 -24.68 -14.62
N PHE A 62 0.17 -25.43 -13.64
CA PHE A 62 -0.56 -24.86 -12.52
C PHE A 62 0.35 -24.21 -11.47
N LEU A 63 0.15 -22.92 -11.20
CA LEU A 63 0.87 -22.16 -10.18
C LEU A 63 0.01 -22.01 -8.91
N GLN A 64 0.54 -22.46 -7.77
CA GLN A 64 -0.07 -22.28 -6.44
C GLN A 64 0.16 -20.86 -5.89
N HIS A 65 -0.30 -19.85 -6.63
CA HIS A 65 -0.10 -18.42 -6.36
C HIS A 65 -0.57 -17.96 -4.96
N SER A 66 -1.53 -18.66 -4.35
CA SER A 66 -2.06 -18.38 -3.01
C SER A 66 -1.04 -18.62 -1.88
N LEU A 67 -0.05 -19.50 -2.09
CA LEU A 67 1.13 -19.60 -1.21
C LEU A 67 2.06 -18.39 -1.40
N HIS A 68 2.26 -17.98 -2.66
CA HIS A 68 3.19 -16.92 -3.04
C HIS A 68 2.74 -15.55 -2.52
N LEU A 69 1.46 -15.21 -2.67
CA LEU A 69 0.88 -13.95 -2.17
C LEU A 69 0.97 -13.78 -0.64
N ASN A 70 1.29 -14.82 0.12
CA ASN A 70 1.41 -14.77 1.59
C ASN A 70 2.87 -14.91 2.09
N LYS A 71 3.85 -15.05 1.19
CA LYS A 71 5.28 -14.95 1.47
C LYS A 71 5.96 -14.13 0.36
N THR A 72 6.37 -12.89 0.66
CA THR A 72 6.98 -11.92 -0.28
C THR A 72 8.20 -12.43 -1.07
N TYR A 73 8.75 -13.59 -0.70
CA TYR A 73 9.99 -14.16 -1.22
C TYR A 73 9.79 -15.43 -2.07
N LEU A 74 8.54 -15.83 -2.31
CA LEU A 74 8.23 -16.96 -3.20
C LEU A 74 7.99 -16.50 -4.63
N TYR A 75 8.58 -17.24 -5.56
CA TYR A 75 8.58 -17.00 -7.00
C TYR A 75 8.52 -18.36 -7.73
N HIS A 76 8.17 -18.33 -9.01
CA HIS A 76 8.32 -19.45 -9.91
C HIS A 76 9.42 -19.15 -10.93
N GLU A 77 10.33 -20.09 -11.19
CA GLU A 77 11.35 -20.00 -12.25
C GLU A 77 10.91 -20.77 -13.49
N GLY A 78 11.21 -20.19 -14.65
CA GLY A 78 11.06 -20.79 -15.97
C GLY A 78 12.16 -20.26 -16.90
N SER A 79 12.27 -20.79 -18.12
CA SER A 79 13.29 -20.38 -19.07
C SER A 79 12.88 -20.63 -20.52
N ILE A 80 13.13 -19.62 -21.36
CA ILE A 80 12.72 -19.65 -22.77
C ILE A 80 13.83 -20.25 -23.62
N SER A 81 13.71 -21.52 -24.01
CA SER A 81 14.76 -22.27 -24.74
C SER A 81 14.93 -21.85 -26.20
N SER A 82 13.94 -21.20 -26.81
CA SER A 82 14.02 -20.71 -28.19
C SER A 82 13.01 -19.59 -28.46
N MET A 83 13.12 -18.92 -29.62
CA MET A 83 12.11 -17.92 -30.06
C MET A 83 10.70 -18.49 -30.34
N ASN A 84 10.51 -19.82 -30.28
CA ASN A 84 9.19 -20.48 -30.44
C ASN A 84 8.66 -21.06 -29.12
N ASP A 85 9.46 -21.05 -28.06
CA ASP A 85 9.10 -21.55 -26.72
C ASP A 85 8.20 -20.52 -26.03
N ILE A 86 7.05 -20.97 -25.53
CA ILE A 86 6.01 -20.09 -24.95
C ILE A 86 5.46 -20.72 -23.67
N ASP A 87 6.13 -20.50 -22.55
CA ASP A 87 5.65 -20.94 -21.24
C ASP A 87 4.24 -20.40 -20.92
N PHE A 88 3.21 -21.27 -20.97
CA PHE A 88 1.90 -20.98 -20.39
C PHE A 88 1.78 -21.49 -18.95
N TYR A 89 1.13 -20.69 -18.12
CA TYR A 89 0.81 -21.03 -16.73
C TYR A 89 -0.67 -20.77 -16.42
N ARG A 90 -1.27 -21.55 -15.51
CA ARG A 90 -2.64 -21.35 -15.02
C ARG A 90 -2.65 -21.11 -13.52
N PHE A 91 -3.48 -20.18 -13.05
CA PHE A 91 -3.77 -20.00 -11.63
C PHE A 91 -5.26 -19.70 -11.41
N THR A 92 -5.80 -20.12 -10.26
CA THR A 92 -7.23 -19.97 -9.92
C THR A 92 -7.39 -18.88 -8.86
N SER A 93 -7.75 -17.67 -9.27
CA SER A 93 -7.73 -16.53 -8.34
C SER A 93 -8.96 -16.43 -7.44
N SER A 94 -8.74 -15.92 -6.24
CA SER A 94 -9.68 -15.72 -5.15
C SER A 94 -9.86 -14.23 -4.85
N LYS A 95 -11.06 -13.82 -4.42
CA LYS A 95 -11.30 -12.45 -3.90
C LYS A 95 -10.47 -12.10 -2.65
N PHE A 96 -9.88 -13.11 -2.00
CA PHE A 96 -8.98 -12.95 -0.85
C PHE A 96 -7.51 -12.75 -1.25
N ASP A 97 -7.20 -12.81 -2.56
CA ASP A 97 -5.87 -12.52 -3.11
C ASP A 97 -5.63 -11.00 -3.11
N GLY A 98 -4.94 -10.49 -2.09
CA GLY A 98 -4.71 -9.05 -1.96
C GLY A 98 -5.99 -8.28 -1.61
N ALA A 99 -6.19 -7.11 -2.24
CA ALA A 99 -7.31 -6.22 -1.91
C ALA A 99 -8.50 -6.44 -2.86
N ASP A 100 -9.47 -7.27 -2.46
CA ASP A 100 -10.58 -7.74 -3.29
C ASP A 100 -10.13 -8.40 -4.62
N GLY A 101 -9.19 -9.35 -4.54
CA GLY A 101 -8.69 -10.10 -5.71
C GLY A 101 -7.73 -9.32 -6.61
N ARG A 102 -7.14 -8.20 -6.13
CA ARG A 102 -6.18 -7.38 -6.88
C ARG A 102 -4.77 -7.48 -6.30
N PHE A 103 -3.83 -7.74 -7.19
CA PHE A 103 -2.39 -7.89 -6.98
C PHE A 103 -1.65 -7.63 -8.30
N SER A 104 -0.32 -7.58 -8.26
CA SER A 104 0.54 -7.56 -9.45
C SER A 104 1.10 -8.95 -9.74
N ILE A 105 1.25 -9.25 -11.01
CA ILE A 105 2.04 -10.38 -11.52
C ILE A 105 3.24 -9.76 -12.24
N LYS A 106 4.45 -10.10 -11.81
CA LYS A 106 5.70 -9.52 -12.31
C LYS A 106 6.55 -10.58 -12.99
N LEU A 107 7.11 -10.27 -14.15
CA LEU A 107 8.22 -11.00 -14.74
C LEU A 107 9.51 -10.25 -14.39
N VAL A 108 10.44 -10.89 -13.71
CA VAL A 108 11.68 -10.26 -13.24
C VAL A 108 12.89 -11.16 -13.49
N ASN A 109 14.09 -10.62 -13.28
CA ASN A 109 15.37 -11.33 -13.45
C ASN A 109 15.68 -11.80 -14.89
N VAL A 110 15.00 -11.24 -15.90
CA VAL A 110 15.37 -11.43 -17.31
C VAL A 110 16.78 -10.86 -17.53
N LYS A 111 17.67 -11.61 -18.18
CA LYS A 111 19.06 -11.19 -18.40
C LYS A 111 19.17 -10.20 -19.57
N ALA A 112 20.09 -9.24 -19.45
CA ALA A 112 20.44 -8.34 -20.55
C ALA A 112 20.89 -9.13 -21.79
N GLY A 113 20.37 -8.71 -22.96
CA GLY A 113 20.41 -9.47 -24.21
C GLY A 113 19.07 -10.13 -24.56
N ASN A 114 18.27 -10.48 -23.55
CA ASN A 114 16.94 -11.05 -23.72
C ASN A 114 15.84 -9.99 -23.49
N ASP A 115 14.67 -10.23 -24.05
CA ASP A 115 13.46 -9.39 -23.95
C ASP A 115 12.26 -10.35 -23.98
N PHE A 116 11.57 -10.48 -22.85
CA PHE A 116 10.46 -11.43 -22.65
C PHE A 116 9.18 -10.67 -22.27
N ASP A 117 8.16 -10.74 -23.11
CA ASP A 117 6.84 -10.14 -22.88
C ASP A 117 6.00 -11.00 -21.91
N LEU A 118 5.11 -10.38 -21.13
CA LEU A 118 4.14 -11.07 -20.27
C LEU A 118 2.70 -10.78 -20.72
N TYR A 119 1.89 -11.84 -20.87
CA TYR A 119 0.48 -11.76 -21.25
C TYR A 119 -0.42 -12.46 -20.22
N LEU A 120 -1.63 -11.93 -20.01
CA LEU A 120 -2.68 -12.50 -19.15
C LEU A 120 -3.95 -12.73 -19.97
N TYR A 121 -4.46 -13.95 -19.97
CA TYR A 121 -5.70 -14.38 -20.61
C TYR A 121 -6.71 -14.89 -19.57
N ASN A 122 -7.99 -14.79 -19.88
CA ASN A 122 -9.05 -15.44 -19.11
C ASN A 122 -9.24 -16.91 -19.53
N GLN A 123 -10.13 -17.63 -18.85
CA GLN A 123 -10.49 -19.02 -19.17
C GLN A 123 -11.06 -19.23 -20.60
N SER A 124 -11.51 -18.19 -21.30
CA SER A 124 -11.93 -18.26 -22.72
C SER A 124 -10.81 -17.89 -23.70
N GLY A 125 -9.54 -17.93 -23.28
CA GLY A 125 -8.37 -17.60 -24.11
C GLY A 125 -8.32 -16.15 -24.59
N SER A 126 -9.16 -15.27 -24.03
CA SER A 126 -9.28 -13.87 -24.42
C SER A 126 -8.29 -13.02 -23.62
N LEU A 127 -7.54 -12.14 -24.28
CA LEU A 127 -6.55 -11.29 -23.63
C LEU A 127 -7.23 -10.33 -22.64
N VAL A 128 -6.74 -10.32 -21.40
CA VAL A 128 -7.21 -9.47 -20.30
C VAL A 128 -6.25 -8.31 -20.07
N SER A 129 -4.94 -8.57 -20.13
CA SER A 129 -3.89 -7.58 -19.94
C SER A 129 -2.55 -8.10 -20.49
N SER A 130 -1.60 -7.21 -20.70
CA SER A 130 -0.24 -7.54 -21.13
C SER A 130 0.74 -6.46 -20.72
N SER A 131 2.00 -6.82 -20.53
CA SER A 131 3.11 -5.91 -20.31
C SER A 131 4.21 -6.29 -21.31
N VAL A 132 4.65 -5.29 -22.07
CA VAL A 132 5.52 -5.43 -23.26
C VAL A 132 6.55 -4.29 -23.29
N ARG A 133 7.37 -4.18 -22.24
CA ARG A 133 8.45 -3.19 -22.15
C ARG A 133 9.60 -3.58 -23.11
N THR A 134 10.73 -2.88 -23.03
CA THR A 134 11.82 -3.03 -24.00
C THR A 134 13.09 -3.52 -23.34
N ASN A 135 13.78 -4.44 -24.01
CA ASN A 135 14.94 -5.16 -23.48
C ASN A 135 14.55 -5.95 -22.21
N ASN A 136 15.50 -6.19 -21.31
CA ASN A 136 15.29 -6.97 -20.10
C ASN A 136 14.62 -6.17 -18.95
N GLN A 137 13.70 -5.26 -19.26
CA GLN A 137 12.92 -4.56 -18.22
C GLN A 137 11.94 -5.53 -17.54
N ASN A 138 11.63 -5.29 -16.27
CA ASN A 138 10.66 -6.11 -15.56
C ASN A 138 9.25 -5.90 -16.14
N GLU A 139 8.58 -6.96 -16.54
CA GLU A 139 7.16 -6.89 -16.93
C GLU A 139 6.27 -6.88 -15.71
N ILE A 140 5.15 -6.14 -15.78
CA ILE A 140 4.24 -5.99 -14.65
C ILE A 140 2.81 -5.91 -15.18
N ILE A 141 2.03 -6.96 -14.94
CA ILE A 141 0.58 -6.97 -15.13
C ILE A 141 -0.08 -6.68 -13.79
N HIS A 142 -0.96 -5.69 -13.75
CA HIS A 142 -1.83 -5.45 -12.60
C HIS A 142 -3.17 -6.16 -12.82
N MET A 143 -3.56 -7.03 -11.89
CA MET A 143 -4.83 -7.74 -12.00
C MET A 143 -6.01 -6.77 -11.89
N PRO A 144 -6.99 -6.83 -12.80
CA PRO A 144 -8.25 -6.10 -12.64
C PRO A 144 -9.02 -6.62 -11.41
N LYS A 145 -10.07 -5.91 -10.99
CA LYS A 145 -10.99 -6.45 -9.97
C LYS A 145 -11.81 -7.59 -10.57
N ILE A 146 -11.72 -8.78 -9.95
CA ILE A 146 -12.19 -10.04 -10.53
C ILE A 146 -13.12 -10.82 -9.59
N ALA A 147 -13.90 -11.73 -10.16
CA ALA A 147 -14.72 -12.66 -9.40
C ALA A 147 -13.86 -13.79 -8.80
N ALA A 148 -14.19 -14.21 -7.57
CA ALA A 148 -13.50 -15.33 -6.92
C ALA A 148 -13.71 -16.66 -7.68
N SER A 149 -12.72 -17.55 -7.57
CA SER A 149 -12.72 -18.88 -8.18
C SER A 149 -12.76 -18.85 -9.71
N THR A 150 -12.05 -17.89 -10.31
CA THR A 150 -11.90 -17.78 -11.78
C THR A 150 -10.50 -18.20 -12.20
N ASP A 151 -10.40 -19.05 -13.21
CA ASP A 151 -9.12 -19.44 -13.82
C ASP A 151 -8.59 -18.36 -14.76
N TYR A 152 -7.31 -18.07 -14.61
CA TYR A 152 -6.53 -17.16 -15.45
C TYR A 152 -5.27 -17.86 -15.94
N TYR A 153 -4.82 -17.45 -17.13
CA TYR A 153 -3.68 -18.02 -17.82
C TYR A 153 -2.65 -16.94 -18.09
N LEU A 154 -1.41 -17.15 -17.68
CA LEU A 154 -0.26 -16.35 -18.11
C LEU A 154 0.36 -16.99 -19.35
N ALA A 155 1.01 -16.18 -20.17
CA ALA A 155 2.02 -16.63 -21.13
C ALA A 155 3.24 -15.71 -21.05
N VAL A 156 4.42 -16.28 -20.89
CA VAL A 156 5.69 -15.59 -21.12
C VAL A 156 6.08 -15.82 -22.59
N LYS A 157 6.56 -14.79 -23.29
CA LYS A 157 6.89 -14.90 -24.72
C LYS A 157 8.23 -14.24 -25.06
N PRO A 158 9.12 -14.89 -25.82
CA PRO A 158 10.31 -14.24 -26.35
C PRO A 158 9.95 -13.15 -27.36
N LYS A 159 10.36 -11.92 -27.07
CA LYS A 159 10.49 -10.85 -28.06
C LYS A 159 11.92 -10.75 -28.59
N GLN A 160 12.91 -11.09 -27.77
CA GLN A 160 14.31 -11.25 -28.16
C GLN A 160 15.01 -12.29 -27.26
N LEU A 161 15.85 -13.15 -27.86
CA LEU A 161 16.72 -14.10 -27.18
C LEU A 161 18.12 -13.99 -27.82
N LEU A 162 19.05 -13.26 -27.20
CA LEU A 162 20.46 -13.15 -27.63
C LEU A 162 21.44 -13.72 -26.58
N ASN A 163 20.93 -14.09 -25.41
CA ASN A 163 21.70 -14.66 -24.31
C ASN A 163 21.10 -16.03 -23.97
N GLU A 164 21.43 -17.01 -24.81
CA GLU A 164 20.95 -18.40 -24.71
C GLU A 164 21.53 -19.14 -23.49
N GLU A 165 22.66 -18.68 -22.94
CA GLU A 165 23.29 -19.23 -21.73
C GLU A 165 22.59 -18.79 -20.42
N ASP A 166 21.80 -17.71 -20.45
CA ASP A 166 21.05 -17.19 -19.30
C ASP A 166 19.66 -16.69 -19.75
N ASN A 167 18.85 -17.66 -20.16
CA ASN A 167 17.48 -17.49 -20.65
C ASN A 167 16.41 -17.64 -19.55
N MET A 168 16.83 -17.62 -18.27
CA MET A 168 15.96 -17.74 -17.10
C MET A 168 15.11 -16.48 -16.87
N TYR A 169 13.99 -16.65 -16.18
CA TYR A 169 13.19 -15.56 -15.61
C TYR A 169 12.48 -15.99 -14.33
N ARG A 170 11.87 -15.03 -13.62
CA ARG A 170 11.07 -15.27 -12.40
C ARG A 170 9.68 -14.64 -12.51
N ILE A 171 8.64 -15.43 -12.25
CA ILE A 171 7.26 -14.95 -12.06
C ILE A 171 7.04 -14.72 -10.55
N VAL A 172 6.62 -13.51 -10.19
CA VAL A 172 6.35 -13.10 -8.80
C VAL A 172 4.92 -12.58 -8.67
N PHE A 173 4.19 -13.08 -7.67
CA PHE A 173 2.84 -12.62 -7.30
C PHE A 173 2.94 -11.68 -6.10
N ASP A 174 2.79 -10.36 -6.32
CA ASP A 174 3.01 -9.33 -5.31
C ASP A 174 1.70 -8.62 -4.94
N LYS A 175 1.45 -8.42 -3.64
CA LYS A 175 0.32 -7.63 -3.12
C LYS A 175 0.61 -6.13 -3.31
N SER A 176 0.53 -5.69 -4.55
CA SER A 176 0.79 -4.31 -4.99
C SER A 176 -0.28 -3.30 -4.60
N ILE A 177 -1.52 -3.74 -4.34
CA ILE A 177 -2.57 -2.86 -3.85
C ILE A 177 -2.40 -2.66 -2.34
N GLU A 178 -1.81 -1.53 -1.98
CA GLU A 178 -1.66 -1.06 -0.60
C GLU A 178 -2.87 -0.23 -0.18
N LYS A 179 -3.12 -0.17 1.14
CA LYS A 179 -4.16 0.67 1.72
C LYS A 179 -3.51 1.88 2.39
N GLY A 180 -4.00 3.07 2.08
CA GLY A 180 -3.57 4.31 2.71
C GLY A 180 -4.71 4.99 3.47
N THR A 181 -4.35 5.78 4.47
CA THR A 181 -5.27 6.68 5.17
C THR A 181 -4.61 8.05 5.29
N THR A 182 -5.34 9.12 4.95
CA THR A 182 -4.82 10.48 5.11
C THR A 182 -5.91 11.45 5.57
N LYS A 183 -5.58 12.35 6.49
CA LYS A 183 -6.46 13.46 6.88
C LYS A 183 -6.12 14.71 6.05
N ARG A 184 -7.14 15.46 5.62
CA ARG A 184 -6.97 16.79 5.04
C ARG A 184 -7.92 17.78 5.70
N TYR A 185 -7.37 18.94 6.02
CA TYR A 185 -8.15 20.09 6.47
C TYR A 185 -8.79 20.77 5.25
N GLY A 186 -10.02 21.24 5.41
CA GLY A 186 -10.71 22.00 4.38
C GLY A 186 -10.17 23.43 4.26
N SER A 187 -10.20 23.98 3.05
CA SER A 187 -9.97 25.39 2.76
C SER A 187 -11.23 26.02 2.14
N PRO A 188 -11.89 27.00 2.80
CA PRO A 188 -11.56 27.57 4.11
C PRO A 188 -11.82 26.61 5.27
N ALA A 189 -10.99 26.71 6.32
CA ALA A 189 -11.02 25.84 7.51
C ALA A 189 -12.13 26.19 8.53
N THR A 190 -12.78 27.34 8.37
CA THR A 190 -14.03 27.69 9.03
C THR A 190 -15.11 27.89 7.97
N LEU A 191 -16.20 27.16 8.09
CA LEU A 191 -17.40 27.32 7.26
C LEU A 191 -18.46 28.10 8.05
N ASN A 192 -19.17 28.97 7.35
CA ASN A 192 -20.20 29.84 7.91
C ASN A 192 -21.50 29.70 7.11
N SER A 193 -22.60 29.37 7.78
CA SER A 193 -23.95 29.37 7.24
C SER A 193 -24.77 30.49 7.91
N PHE A 194 -25.71 31.06 7.17
CA PHE A 194 -26.52 32.21 7.60
C PHE A 194 -27.99 31.97 7.20
N ASN A 195 -28.93 32.08 8.14
CA ASN A 195 -30.37 32.13 7.86
C ASN A 195 -30.87 31.00 6.94
N GLU A 196 -30.47 29.75 7.19
CA GLU A 196 -30.79 28.55 6.38
C GLU A 196 -30.18 28.52 4.96
N ALA A 197 -29.40 29.54 4.56
CA ALA A 197 -28.55 29.45 3.37
C ALA A 197 -27.28 28.65 3.69
N GLY A 198 -26.96 27.68 2.83
CA GLY A 198 -25.79 26.82 2.95
C GLY A 198 -24.47 27.58 2.95
N SER A 199 -23.48 27.00 3.62
CA SER A 199 -22.12 27.55 3.66
C SER A 199 -21.49 27.57 2.25
N PRO A 200 -20.45 28.40 2.02
CA PRO A 200 -19.55 28.18 0.88
C PRO A 200 -18.96 26.76 0.94
N ASN A 201 -18.47 26.27 -0.20
CA ASN A 201 -17.73 25.01 -0.27
C ASN A 201 -16.32 25.19 0.30
N SER A 202 -15.93 24.29 1.19
CA SER A 202 -14.55 24.00 1.53
C SER A 202 -13.98 22.95 0.57
N SER A 203 -12.71 23.07 0.17
CA SER A 203 -12.00 22.14 -0.71
C SER A 203 -10.73 21.60 -0.05
N PHE A 204 -10.17 20.51 -0.59
CA PHE A 204 -9.08 19.75 0.04
C PHE A 204 -7.90 19.57 -0.91
N ASP A 205 -6.66 19.74 -0.42
CA ASP A 205 -5.46 19.43 -1.19
C ASP A 205 -5.16 17.92 -1.17
N LEU A 206 -5.21 17.31 -2.35
CA LEU A 206 -5.06 15.88 -2.58
C LEU A 206 -3.86 15.59 -3.51
N SER A 207 -3.03 16.59 -3.79
CA SER A 207 -1.83 16.51 -4.65
C SER A 207 -0.86 15.39 -4.25
N SER A 208 -0.71 15.18 -2.94
CA SER A 208 0.19 14.23 -2.29
C SER A 208 -0.33 12.78 -2.20
N LEU A 209 -1.52 12.49 -2.75
CA LEU A 209 -2.01 11.11 -2.88
C LEU A 209 -1.42 10.42 -4.13
N PRO A 210 -1.26 9.08 -4.13
CA PRO A 210 -0.85 8.33 -5.33
C PRO A 210 -1.77 8.60 -6.52
N GLN A 211 -1.22 8.58 -7.74
CA GLN A 211 -1.95 9.11 -8.91
C GLN A 211 -3.15 8.24 -9.33
N ASP A 212 -3.06 6.94 -9.06
CA ASP A 212 -4.04 5.91 -9.32
C ASP A 212 -4.96 5.62 -8.12
N ALA A 213 -4.74 6.29 -6.97
CA ALA A 213 -5.46 6.01 -5.73
C ALA A 213 -6.98 6.14 -5.89
N VAL A 214 -7.71 5.19 -5.32
CA VAL A 214 -9.18 5.09 -5.34
C VAL A 214 -9.72 5.15 -3.91
N VAL A 215 -10.74 5.96 -3.68
CA VAL A 215 -11.39 6.08 -2.35
C VAL A 215 -12.09 4.77 -1.99
N THR A 216 -11.82 4.28 -0.79
CA THR A 216 -12.49 3.12 -0.18
C THR A 216 -13.34 3.51 1.02
N GLY A 217 -13.08 4.67 1.62
CA GLY A 217 -13.88 5.24 2.70
C GLY A 217 -13.63 6.74 2.85
N LEU A 218 -14.65 7.46 3.31
CA LEU A 218 -14.53 8.85 3.76
C LEU A 218 -15.09 8.95 5.17
N SER A 219 -14.49 9.80 6.00
CA SER A 219 -15.10 10.22 7.27
C SER A 219 -14.82 11.68 7.59
N LEU A 220 -15.85 12.40 8.02
CA LEU A 220 -15.84 13.83 8.28
C LEU A 220 -15.77 14.10 9.78
N GLU A 221 -14.92 15.03 10.16
CA GLU A 221 -14.71 15.46 11.54
C GLU A 221 -14.59 16.99 11.58
N ALA A 222 -15.24 17.63 12.55
CA ALA A 222 -15.29 19.09 12.66
C ALA A 222 -15.69 19.53 14.07
N GLU A 223 -15.60 20.83 14.35
CA GLU A 223 -15.99 21.44 15.62
C GLU A 223 -17.17 22.40 15.45
N LYS A 224 -18.08 22.42 16.43
CA LYS A 224 -19.16 23.42 16.50
C LYS A 224 -18.60 24.75 17.01
N GLY A 225 -18.94 25.85 16.34
CA GLY A 225 -18.88 27.18 16.93
C GLY A 225 -19.96 27.38 18.00
N SER A 226 -19.84 28.46 18.77
CA SER A 226 -20.83 28.83 19.80
C SER A 226 -22.12 29.34 19.14
N THR A 227 -23.15 28.51 19.06
CA THR A 227 -24.43 28.85 18.43
C THR A 227 -25.57 27.97 18.97
N ASN A 228 -26.81 28.43 18.79
CA ASN A 228 -28.04 27.73 19.19
C ASN A 228 -28.68 26.95 18.02
N ALA A 229 -27.94 26.73 16.93
CA ALA A 229 -28.44 26.03 15.74
C ALA A 229 -28.48 24.50 15.91
N TYR A 230 -29.39 23.86 15.18
CA TYR A 230 -29.68 22.42 15.18
C TYR A 230 -29.78 21.90 13.72
N ASN A 231 -30.05 20.60 13.55
CA ASN A 231 -30.19 19.94 12.24
C ASN A 231 -29.03 20.22 11.26
N TYR A 232 -27.79 20.07 11.72
CA TYR A 232 -26.62 20.17 10.86
C TYR A 232 -26.62 19.04 9.82
N VAL A 233 -26.48 19.41 8.55
CA VAL A 233 -26.31 18.47 7.44
C VAL A 233 -25.13 18.94 6.60
N PHE A 234 -24.09 18.11 6.52
CA PHE A 234 -22.99 18.33 5.58
C PHE A 234 -23.35 17.80 4.20
N THR A 235 -23.01 18.57 3.17
CA THR A 235 -23.09 18.16 1.78
C THR A 235 -21.68 17.88 1.31
N VAL A 236 -21.36 16.60 1.10
CA VAL A 236 -20.05 16.11 0.67
C VAL A 236 -20.17 15.69 -0.78
N SER A 237 -19.39 16.31 -1.67
CA SER A 237 -19.48 16.10 -3.11
C SER A 237 -18.11 15.87 -3.75
N SER A 238 -18.10 15.15 -4.87
CA SER A 238 -16.93 14.98 -5.74
C SER A 238 -17.42 14.88 -7.19
N LEU A 239 -16.61 15.32 -8.16
CA LEU A 239 -17.06 15.41 -9.55
C LEU A 239 -17.34 14.06 -10.21
N LYS A 240 -16.73 12.98 -9.72
CA LYS A 240 -16.96 11.60 -10.17
C LYS A 240 -17.83 10.77 -9.23
N GLY A 241 -17.85 11.10 -7.93
CA GLY A 241 -18.65 10.39 -6.92
C GLY A 241 -20.03 11.00 -6.64
N GLY A 242 -20.36 12.14 -7.25
CA GLY A 242 -21.65 12.81 -7.06
C GLY A 242 -21.73 13.58 -5.75
N THR A 243 -22.87 13.51 -5.06
CA THR A 243 -23.15 14.30 -3.84
C THR A 243 -23.88 13.45 -2.81
N VAL A 244 -23.45 13.53 -1.55
CA VAL A 244 -24.05 12.86 -0.39
C VAL A 244 -24.36 13.90 0.68
N ASN A 245 -25.58 13.87 1.22
CA ASN A 245 -25.97 14.65 2.39
C ASN A 245 -25.85 13.79 3.65
N VAL A 246 -25.18 14.30 4.68
CA VAL A 246 -24.79 13.58 5.89
C VAL A 246 -25.28 14.35 7.12
N PRO A 247 -26.31 13.86 7.84
CA PRO A 247 -26.72 14.42 9.12
C PRO A 247 -25.59 14.34 10.14
N TRP A 248 -25.38 15.42 10.90
CA TRP A 248 -24.24 15.53 11.81
C TRP A 248 -24.66 15.96 13.22
N ASN A 249 -24.31 15.12 14.20
CA ASN A 249 -24.67 15.33 15.60
C ASN A 249 -23.66 16.21 16.37
N GLY A 250 -22.43 16.36 15.87
CA GLY A 250 -21.30 16.99 16.58
C GLY A 250 -20.09 16.09 16.84
N GLN A 251 -19.99 14.94 16.18
CA GLN A 251 -18.90 13.96 16.32
C GLN A 251 -18.33 13.56 14.94
N LYS A 252 -17.27 12.74 14.89
CA LYS A 252 -16.84 12.11 13.62
C LYS A 252 -18.01 11.32 13.00
N VAL A 253 -18.21 11.46 11.69
CA VAL A 253 -19.24 10.71 10.94
C VAL A 253 -18.63 10.00 9.73
N ASP A 254 -18.92 8.72 9.58
CA ASP A 254 -18.39 7.87 8.50
C ASP A 254 -19.34 7.88 7.30
N ILE A 255 -18.81 8.26 6.14
CA ILE A 255 -19.58 8.49 4.91
C ILE A 255 -19.48 7.24 4.02
N SER A 256 -20.08 6.16 4.53
CA SER A 256 -19.99 4.81 3.96
C SER A 256 -20.59 4.65 2.55
N SER A 257 -21.32 5.65 2.05
CA SER A 257 -21.84 5.70 0.67
C SER A 257 -20.76 5.94 -0.39
N TYR A 258 -19.59 6.50 -0.04
CA TYR A 258 -18.47 6.70 -0.96
C TYR A 258 -17.59 5.44 -1.17
N LYS A 259 -17.99 4.27 -0.67
CA LYS A 259 -17.26 2.98 -0.74
C LYS A 259 -17.07 2.38 -2.15
N THR A 260 -17.23 3.15 -3.21
CA THR A 260 -17.16 2.63 -4.59
C THR A 260 -15.73 2.62 -5.11
N SER A 261 -15.28 1.46 -5.63
CA SER A 261 -13.93 1.24 -6.19
C SER A 261 -13.67 1.97 -7.53
N GLN A 262 -14.21 3.18 -7.70
CA GLN A 262 -14.24 3.95 -8.94
C GLN A 262 -14.03 5.46 -8.76
N VAL A 263 -14.20 6.01 -7.54
CA VAL A 263 -13.93 7.44 -7.29
C VAL A 263 -12.43 7.63 -7.03
N PRO A 264 -11.68 8.38 -7.86
CA PRO A 264 -10.28 8.63 -7.62
C PRO A 264 -10.10 9.48 -6.35
N ALA A 265 -9.15 9.12 -5.48
CA ALA A 265 -8.83 9.89 -4.29
C ALA A 265 -8.20 11.26 -4.62
N LYS A 266 -7.78 11.46 -5.87
CA LYS A 266 -7.35 12.74 -6.46
C LYS A 266 -8.45 13.52 -7.21
N ASP A 267 -9.71 13.11 -7.10
CA ASP A 267 -10.84 13.90 -7.61
C ASP A 267 -11.02 15.20 -6.80
N ARG A 268 -11.77 16.18 -7.35
CA ARG A 268 -12.05 17.44 -6.64
C ARG A 268 -13.21 17.25 -5.67
N PHE A 269 -12.87 17.03 -4.40
CA PHE A 269 -13.82 16.96 -3.29
C PHE A 269 -14.18 18.34 -2.74
N PHE A 270 -15.45 18.52 -2.41
CA PHE A 270 -15.98 19.71 -1.76
C PHE A 270 -16.88 19.34 -0.59
N VAL A 271 -16.83 20.13 0.48
CA VAL A 271 -17.72 20.01 1.64
C VAL A 271 -18.32 21.37 1.96
N SER A 272 -19.64 21.46 1.97
CA SER A 272 -20.42 22.56 2.56
C SER A 272 -21.36 22.01 3.64
N PHE A 273 -22.04 22.88 4.38
CA PHE A 273 -23.05 22.45 5.33
C PHE A 273 -24.24 23.42 5.40
N ASN A 274 -25.37 22.91 5.88
CA ASN A 274 -26.57 23.64 6.23
C ASN A 274 -26.92 23.35 7.70
N ALA A 275 -27.56 24.30 8.38
CA ALA A 275 -28.12 24.12 9.73
C ALA A 275 -29.31 25.06 9.94
N THR A 276 -30.17 24.73 10.90
CA THR A 276 -31.33 25.55 11.26
C THR A 276 -31.02 26.39 12.50
N GLU A 277 -31.02 27.72 12.37
CA GLU A 277 -30.89 28.65 13.50
C GLU A 277 -32.19 28.75 14.30
N VAL A 278 -32.13 28.68 15.64
CA VAL A 278 -33.26 29.01 16.52
C VAL A 278 -33.28 30.54 16.76
N PRO A 279 -34.35 31.26 16.39
CA PRO A 279 -34.50 32.67 16.74
C PRO A 279 -34.67 32.84 18.25
N GLN A 280 -33.99 33.83 18.84
CA GLN A 280 -34.12 34.17 20.26
C GLN A 280 -34.99 35.41 20.47
N LEU A 281 -35.77 35.43 21.56
CA LEU A 281 -36.59 36.58 21.93
C LEU A 281 -35.73 37.60 22.71
N ILE A 282 -35.38 38.71 22.05
CA ILE A 282 -34.58 39.80 22.63
C ILE A 282 -35.39 41.09 22.54
N GLY A 283 -35.61 41.76 23.68
CA GLY A 283 -36.39 43.01 23.71
C GLY A 283 -37.83 42.89 23.17
N GLY A 284 -38.43 41.70 23.27
CA GLY A 284 -39.77 41.43 22.73
C GLY A 284 -39.81 41.16 21.21
N ARG A 285 -38.66 41.05 20.53
CA ARG A 285 -38.57 40.68 19.11
C ARG A 285 -37.82 39.36 18.93
N LEU A 286 -38.26 38.52 17.99
CA LEU A 286 -37.50 37.35 17.57
C LEU A 286 -36.35 37.79 16.67
N ILE A 287 -35.12 37.40 17.01
CA ILE A 287 -33.90 37.71 16.29
C ILE A 287 -33.17 36.40 15.98
N LYS A 288 -32.80 36.16 14.72
CA LYS A 288 -31.77 35.18 14.36
C LYS A 288 -30.42 35.82 14.64
N VAL A 289 -29.75 35.37 15.71
CA VAL A 289 -28.76 36.19 16.44
C VAL A 289 -27.36 36.15 15.82
N GLY A 290 -27.01 35.11 15.05
CA GLY A 290 -25.67 35.06 14.46
C GLY A 290 -25.31 33.80 13.70
N VAL A 291 -24.25 33.96 12.91
CA VAL A 291 -23.64 32.99 12.01
C VAL A 291 -23.49 31.62 12.66
N VAL A 292 -23.95 30.57 11.96
CA VAL A 292 -23.59 29.20 12.32
C VAL A 292 -22.19 28.95 11.79
N SER A 293 -21.20 28.82 12.69
CA SER A 293 -19.82 28.47 12.33
C SER A 293 -19.52 27.00 12.60
N ILE A 294 -18.88 26.34 11.63
CA ILE A 294 -18.18 25.07 11.78
C ILE A 294 -16.68 25.36 11.65
N LYS A 295 -15.87 24.80 12.56
CA LYS A 295 -14.40 24.99 12.60
C LYS A 295 -13.66 23.67 12.40
N ASN A 296 -12.37 23.77 12.12
CA ASN A 296 -11.41 22.65 12.07
C ASN A 296 -11.88 21.46 11.21
N LEU A 297 -12.59 21.78 10.13
CA LEU A 297 -13.18 20.81 9.21
C LEU A 297 -12.09 19.93 8.59
N GLN A 298 -12.21 18.63 8.82
CA GLN A 298 -11.33 17.58 8.33
C GLN A 298 -12.15 16.56 7.54
N LEU A 299 -11.58 16.12 6.42
CA LEU A 299 -12.02 14.94 5.69
C LEU A 299 -10.88 13.91 5.75
N THR A 300 -11.17 12.75 6.31
CA THR A 300 -10.28 11.59 6.34
C THR A 300 -10.60 10.72 5.15
N PHE A 301 -9.60 10.48 4.30
CA PHE A 301 -9.66 9.61 3.14
C PHE A 301 -9.04 8.27 3.50
N GLU A 302 -9.81 7.21 3.41
CA GLU A 302 -9.32 5.83 3.28
C GLU A 302 -9.30 5.50 1.79
N TYR A 303 -8.18 4.98 1.31
CA TYR A 303 -7.97 4.72 -0.12
C TYR A 303 -7.11 3.49 -0.35
N GLU A 304 -7.19 2.97 -1.57
CA GLU A 304 -6.33 1.90 -2.08
C GLU A 304 -5.60 2.39 -3.33
N TYR A 305 -4.33 2.03 -3.46
CA TYR A 305 -3.48 2.41 -4.58
C TYR A 305 -2.50 1.27 -4.91
N ASN A 306 -2.01 1.28 -6.12
CA ASN A 306 -1.02 0.37 -6.63
C ASN A 306 0.37 0.94 -6.38
N ARG A 307 1.10 0.36 -5.42
CA ARG A 307 2.49 0.72 -5.12
C ARG A 307 3.35 0.76 -6.37
N ASP A 308 3.19 -0.25 -7.24
CA ASP A 308 4.05 -0.46 -8.41
C ASP A 308 3.83 0.56 -9.55
N LEU A 309 2.71 1.29 -9.57
CA LEU A 309 2.45 2.35 -10.55
C LEU A 309 3.11 3.69 -10.19
N ASN A 310 3.78 3.76 -9.04
CA ASN A 310 4.39 4.98 -8.51
C ASN A 310 5.93 4.84 -8.37
N TYR A 311 6.54 3.91 -9.13
CA TYR A 311 7.98 3.67 -9.28
C TYR A 311 8.42 3.87 -10.74
#